data_AF-A0A5P9CMU9-F1
#
_entry.id   AF-A0A5P9CMU9-F1
#
_cell.length_a   1.000
_cell.length_b   1.000
_cell.length_c   1.000
_cell.angle_alpha   90.00
_cell.angle_beta   90.00
_cell.angle_gamma   90.00
#
_symmetry.space_group_name_H-M   'P 1'
#
loop_
_entity.id
_entity.type
_entity.pdbx_description
1 polymer ?
#
loop_
_entity_poly.entity_id
_entity_poly.type
_entity_poly.pdbx_seq_one_letter_code
_entity_poly.pdbx_strand_id
1 'polypeptide(L)'
;MPTIKVPLFSIAIFIFSSTSLHAKIYPDQLVIDTLGEDICRSEYRPINRFEAAQHKDYLVARMGKWQITGLDDNWVIMGPGYYGKIKQDLSNHQTWCYPKKAISGIPHYQSRSISEGNELDIQYRLVTNQENFVKPLSYLAHYLGYAWVGGNHGQYVGEDMDIRREGDNWVIQGNQDGTCNGYRCNEKTKMTISNFAYTLNKDDFWHGDVTESSRELVKTITAVARNYTDIPQQVVVDLKVNESTNWSKSNSFGFAQKVTTENTFKWPLVGDTKLTINLESNQSFASTNGGSDSENIMLQARPMVPANSEIPIRVELYRASISYPYRFGANISYDVTFNGFLRWGGNAWFTHPSNRPNHTHTFTMGRASNHSADLRYQWDHRYVNGEVKWWDWSWAINEYGLENMQHTTGASLRPFYSYVSGEFYAESQFAGSIEIGQASAIKKQHLHTERPVDVSSDFDKQELDRLGFSNAEFSIKVVNE
;
A
#
# COMPACT_ATOMS: atom_id res chain seq x y z
N MET A 1 -22.79 -48.57 -54.88
CA MET A 1 -23.34 -47.27 -55.35
C MET A 1 -23.55 -46.38 -54.14
N PRO A 2 -23.24 -45.09 -54.25
CA PRO A 2 -22.53 -44.36 -53.20
C PRO A 2 -23.42 -43.48 -52.34
N THR A 3 -23.09 -43.43 -51.06
CA THR A 3 -23.53 -42.45 -50.07
C THR A 3 -22.97 -41.07 -50.43
N ILE A 4 -23.85 -40.15 -50.84
CA ILE A 4 -23.50 -38.75 -51.11
C ILE A 4 -23.34 -38.04 -49.76
N LYS A 5 -22.08 -37.72 -49.41
CA LYS A 5 -21.74 -36.83 -48.30
C LYS A 5 -21.87 -35.38 -48.77
N VAL A 6 -22.76 -34.63 -48.12
CA VAL A 6 -22.84 -33.17 -48.24
C VAL A 6 -21.70 -32.56 -47.42
N PRO A 7 -20.81 -31.73 -47.99
CA PRO A 7 -19.83 -31.01 -47.21
C PRO A 7 -20.48 -29.75 -46.61
N LEU A 8 -20.49 -29.65 -45.28
CA LEU A 8 -20.70 -28.39 -44.58
C LEU A 8 -19.51 -27.47 -44.87
N PHE A 9 -19.75 -26.37 -45.58
CA PHE A 9 -18.83 -25.24 -45.62
C PHE A 9 -18.93 -24.47 -44.29
N SER A 10 -17.99 -24.73 -43.38
CA SER A 10 -17.75 -23.85 -42.23
C SER A 10 -17.04 -22.59 -42.72
N ILE A 11 -17.78 -21.50 -42.89
CA ILE A 11 -17.21 -20.16 -43.07
C ILE A 11 -16.67 -19.72 -41.70
N ALA A 12 -15.37 -19.88 -41.49
CA ALA A 12 -14.68 -19.25 -40.37
C ALA A 12 -14.48 -17.76 -40.71
N ILE A 13 -15.38 -16.91 -40.22
CA ILE A 13 -15.19 -15.47 -40.21
C ILE A 13 -14.15 -15.18 -39.12
N PHE A 14 -12.87 -15.12 -39.51
CA PHE A 14 -11.82 -14.52 -38.69
C PHE A 14 -12.04 -13.00 -38.68
N ILE A 15 -12.79 -12.50 -37.70
CA ILE A 15 -12.78 -11.08 -37.36
C ILE A 15 -11.44 -10.82 -36.66
N PHE A 16 -10.43 -10.43 -37.42
CA PHE A 16 -9.26 -9.76 -36.87
C PHE A 16 -9.68 -8.39 -36.35
N SER A 17 -10.13 -8.34 -35.10
CA SER A 17 -10.17 -7.09 -34.35
C SER A 17 -8.73 -6.73 -33.96
N SER A 18 -7.96 -6.19 -34.90
CA SER A 18 -6.74 -5.48 -34.57
C SER A 18 -7.15 -4.14 -33.93
N THR A 19 -7.47 -4.16 -32.64
CA THR A 19 -7.44 -2.94 -31.84
C THR A 19 -5.97 -2.53 -31.78
N SER A 20 -5.54 -1.70 -32.73
CA SER A 20 -4.28 -0.97 -32.61
C SER A 20 -4.37 -0.19 -31.30
N LEU A 21 -3.69 -0.67 -30.25
CA LEU A 21 -3.42 0.14 -29.06
C LEU A 21 -2.75 1.42 -29.57
N HIS A 22 -3.50 2.51 -29.62
CA HIS A 22 -2.92 3.81 -29.93
C HIS A 22 -1.91 4.10 -28.80
N ALA A 23 -0.68 4.46 -29.18
CA ALA A 23 0.34 4.81 -28.20
C ALA A 23 -0.15 6.00 -27.35
N LYS A 24 0.14 6.01 -26.04
CA LYS A 24 -0.22 7.13 -25.17
C LYS A 24 0.59 8.36 -25.59
N ILE A 25 -0.05 9.36 -26.19
CA ILE A 25 0.58 10.62 -26.61
C ILE A 25 0.33 11.68 -25.55
N TYR A 26 1.37 12.03 -24.81
CA TYR A 26 1.32 13.13 -23.84
C TYR A 26 1.39 14.48 -24.57
N PRO A 27 0.35 15.32 -24.51
CA PRO A 27 0.32 16.57 -25.27
C PRO A 27 1.54 17.45 -24.98
N ASP A 28 1.97 17.52 -23.72
CA ASP A 28 3.12 18.30 -23.25
C ASP A 28 4.47 17.94 -23.88
N GLN A 29 4.57 16.80 -24.55
CA GLN A 29 5.80 16.34 -25.22
C GLN A 29 5.75 16.48 -26.75
N LEU A 30 4.66 17.03 -27.28
CA LEU A 30 4.54 17.34 -28.71
C LEU A 30 5.31 18.61 -29.03
N VAL A 31 6.18 18.52 -30.04
CA VAL A 31 7.00 19.64 -30.52
C VAL A 31 6.84 19.83 -32.02
N ILE A 32 7.06 21.06 -32.51
CA ILE A 32 7.17 21.33 -33.94
C ILE A 32 8.66 21.41 -34.28
N ASP A 33 9.11 20.59 -35.22
CA ASP A 33 10.46 20.67 -35.80
C ASP A 33 10.39 21.30 -37.19
N THR A 34 11.42 22.08 -37.56
CA THR A 34 11.53 22.73 -38.87
C THR A 34 12.65 22.11 -39.72
N LEU A 35 12.76 20.77 -39.70
CA LEU A 35 13.86 20.02 -40.32
C LEU A 35 13.52 19.45 -41.70
N GLY A 36 12.31 19.74 -42.20
CA GLY A 36 11.75 19.17 -43.42
C GLY A 36 10.55 18.27 -43.15
N GLU A 37 9.94 17.80 -44.23
CA GLU A 37 8.76 16.95 -44.23
C GLU A 37 9.07 15.59 -43.60
N ASP A 38 8.24 15.17 -42.65
CA ASP A 38 8.37 13.91 -41.91
C ASP A 38 9.74 13.71 -41.22
N ILE A 39 10.48 14.81 -41.02
CA ILE A 39 11.77 14.81 -40.35
C ILE A 39 11.62 15.43 -38.96
N CYS A 40 12.00 14.65 -37.96
CA CYS A 40 12.09 15.06 -36.57
C CYS A 40 13.54 15.02 -36.09
N ARG A 41 13.81 15.74 -35.00
CA ARG A 41 15.10 15.67 -34.29
C ARG A 41 15.40 14.25 -33.80
N SER A 42 16.66 13.98 -33.47
CA SER A 42 17.08 12.68 -32.91
C SER A 42 16.21 12.28 -31.71
N GLU A 43 15.90 10.98 -31.59
CA GLU A 43 14.97 10.40 -30.60
C GLU A 43 13.49 10.79 -30.73
N TYR A 44 13.10 11.51 -31.77
CA TYR A 44 11.70 11.84 -32.07
C TYR A 44 11.24 11.17 -33.36
N ARG A 45 9.92 11.07 -33.52
CA ARG A 45 9.26 10.60 -34.73
C ARG A 45 8.10 11.53 -35.10
N PRO A 46 7.69 11.61 -36.38
CA PRO A 46 6.45 12.25 -36.75
C PRO A 46 5.27 11.59 -36.04
N ILE A 47 4.26 12.38 -35.70
CA ILE A 47 2.97 11.84 -35.24
C ILE A 47 2.09 11.54 -36.46
N ASN A 48 1.29 10.49 -36.36
CA ASN A 48 0.36 10.16 -37.44
C ASN A 48 -0.97 10.92 -37.31
N ARG A 49 -1.81 10.84 -38.35
CA ARG A 49 -3.12 11.52 -38.38
C ARG A 49 -4.09 11.13 -37.26
N PHE A 50 -4.01 9.91 -36.74
CA PHE A 50 -4.91 9.43 -35.69
C PHE A 50 -4.50 9.98 -34.33
N GLU A 51 -3.19 9.99 -34.05
CA GLU A 51 -2.60 10.66 -32.89
C GLU A 51 -2.90 12.16 -32.91
N ALA A 52 -2.75 12.81 -34.07
CA ALA A 52 -3.09 14.21 -34.26
C ALA A 52 -4.58 14.49 -34.08
N ALA A 53 -5.46 13.62 -34.58
CA ALA A 53 -6.90 13.74 -34.41
C ALA A 53 -7.32 13.63 -32.93
N GLN A 54 -6.69 12.71 -32.18
CA GLN A 54 -6.91 12.56 -30.76
C GLN A 54 -6.53 13.82 -29.98
N HIS A 55 -5.51 14.57 -30.40
CA HIS A 55 -5.03 15.77 -29.69
C HIS A 55 -5.26 17.07 -30.47
N LYS A 56 -6.26 17.09 -31.35
CA LYS A 56 -6.49 18.17 -32.30
C LYS A 56 -6.58 19.55 -31.64
N ASP A 57 -7.40 19.70 -30.61
CA ASP A 57 -7.61 21.00 -29.97
C ASP A 57 -6.33 21.55 -29.34
N TYR A 58 -5.53 20.67 -28.75
CA TYR A 58 -4.24 21.00 -28.18
C TYR A 58 -3.23 21.46 -29.23
N LEU A 59 -3.10 20.71 -30.33
CA LEU A 59 -2.19 21.02 -31.42
C LEU A 59 -2.56 22.36 -32.07
N VAL A 60 -3.84 22.56 -32.38
CA VAL A 60 -4.35 23.75 -33.08
C VAL A 60 -4.19 25.01 -32.23
N ALA A 61 -4.35 24.91 -30.91
CA ALA A 61 -4.15 26.04 -29.99
C ALA A 61 -2.70 26.57 -30.00
N ARG A 62 -1.74 25.77 -30.48
CA ARG A 62 -0.30 26.11 -30.57
C ARG A 62 0.15 26.50 -31.96
N MET A 63 -0.78 26.54 -32.90
CA MET A 63 -0.50 26.88 -34.28
C MET A 63 -0.93 28.32 -34.57
N GLY A 64 -0.15 29.00 -35.40
CA GLY A 64 -0.57 30.26 -36.00
C GLY A 64 -1.87 30.10 -36.79
N LYS A 65 -2.65 31.18 -36.90
CA LYS A 65 -4.02 31.16 -37.47
C LYS A 65 -4.12 30.40 -38.80
N TRP A 66 -3.15 30.58 -39.69
CA TRP A 66 -3.12 29.96 -41.02
C TRP A 66 -1.92 29.02 -41.20
N GLN A 67 -1.29 28.60 -40.09
CA GLN A 67 -0.16 27.67 -40.14
C GLN A 67 -0.65 26.31 -40.65
N ILE A 68 0.19 25.63 -41.41
CA ILE A 68 0.02 24.22 -41.77
C ILE A 68 1.25 23.53 -41.21
N THR A 69 1.11 22.35 -40.63
CA THR A 69 2.24 21.57 -40.09
C THR A 69 2.09 20.11 -40.51
N GLY A 70 3.19 19.52 -40.97
CA GLY A 70 3.29 18.12 -41.40
C GLY A 70 3.08 17.11 -40.27
N LEU A 71 2.60 15.95 -40.67
CA LEU A 71 2.33 14.73 -39.92
C LEU A 71 2.80 13.56 -40.79
N ASP A 72 3.04 12.41 -40.16
CA ASP A 72 3.48 11.18 -40.82
C ASP A 72 2.64 10.81 -42.06
N ASP A 73 3.28 10.25 -43.08
CA ASP A 73 2.68 9.80 -44.35
C ASP A 73 2.04 10.93 -45.19
N ASN A 74 2.72 12.08 -45.31
CA ASN A 74 2.26 13.27 -46.08
C ASN A 74 0.87 13.79 -45.62
N TRP A 75 0.57 13.65 -44.33
CA TRP A 75 -0.59 14.28 -43.72
C TRP A 75 -0.20 15.65 -43.18
N VAL A 76 -1.18 16.54 -43.06
CA VAL A 76 -0.99 17.84 -42.41
C VAL A 76 -2.14 18.13 -41.47
N ILE A 77 -1.84 18.87 -40.40
CA ILE A 77 -2.83 19.58 -39.60
C ILE A 77 -2.75 21.07 -39.91
N MET A 78 -3.89 21.74 -40.01
CA MET A 78 -3.99 23.16 -40.34
C MET A 78 -4.43 23.96 -39.11
N GLY A 79 -4.01 25.22 -38.99
CA GLY A 79 -4.26 26.08 -37.84
C GLY A 79 -5.73 26.46 -37.64
N PRO A 80 -6.04 27.26 -36.61
CA PRO A 80 -7.42 27.52 -36.21
C PRO A 80 -8.26 28.25 -37.26
N GLY A 81 -7.64 29.03 -38.16
CA GLY A 81 -8.33 29.63 -39.31
C GLY A 81 -8.87 28.62 -40.31
N TYR A 82 -8.28 27.41 -40.35
CA TYR A 82 -8.76 26.26 -41.11
C TYR A 82 -9.51 25.23 -40.24
N TYR A 83 -9.95 25.64 -39.04
CA TYR A 83 -10.68 24.79 -38.09
C TYR A 83 -9.95 23.51 -37.69
N GLY A 84 -8.60 23.51 -37.71
CA GLY A 84 -7.87 22.31 -37.32
C GLY A 84 -8.01 21.15 -38.31
N LYS A 85 -8.23 21.43 -39.59
CA LYS A 85 -8.46 20.38 -40.60
C LYS A 85 -7.21 19.49 -40.72
N ILE A 86 -7.42 18.18 -40.68
CA ILE A 86 -6.40 17.17 -40.96
C ILE A 86 -6.68 16.58 -42.34
N LYS A 87 -5.71 16.66 -43.26
CA LYS A 87 -5.84 16.15 -44.64
C LYS A 87 -4.47 15.76 -45.20
N GLN A 88 -4.47 15.06 -46.33
CA GLN A 88 -3.25 14.94 -47.15
C GLN A 88 -3.00 16.26 -47.89
N ASP A 89 -1.74 16.66 -47.97
CA ASP A 89 -1.31 17.85 -48.69
C ASP A 89 0.17 17.74 -49.09
N LEU A 90 0.67 18.72 -49.84
CA LEU A 90 2.08 18.80 -50.23
C LEU A 90 3.01 19.12 -49.05
N SER A 91 4.24 18.65 -49.19
CA SER A 91 5.43 18.87 -48.35
C SER A 91 5.45 20.14 -47.52
N ASN A 92 5.61 19.97 -46.21
CA ASN A 92 5.73 21.06 -45.25
C ASN A 92 7.14 21.11 -44.65
N HIS A 93 7.69 22.31 -44.49
CA HIS A 93 8.99 22.51 -43.84
C HIS A 93 8.95 22.29 -42.32
N GLN A 94 7.75 22.14 -41.75
CA GLN A 94 7.51 21.91 -40.33
C GLN A 94 6.77 20.60 -40.11
N THR A 95 7.16 19.85 -39.08
CA THR A 95 6.59 18.54 -38.73
C THR A 95 6.27 18.48 -37.25
N TRP A 96 5.09 17.97 -36.88
CA TRP A 96 4.78 17.64 -35.49
C TRP A 96 5.45 16.34 -35.10
N CYS A 97 6.23 16.41 -34.03
CA CYS A 97 7.11 15.36 -33.58
C CYS A 97 6.80 14.96 -32.14
N TYR A 98 7.02 13.68 -31.84
CA TYR A 98 6.84 13.09 -30.52
C TYR A 98 8.04 12.21 -30.17
N PRO A 99 8.51 12.19 -28.90
CA PRO A 99 9.63 11.35 -28.51
C PRO A 99 9.30 9.87 -28.70
N LYS A 100 10.28 9.09 -29.17
CA LYS A 100 10.17 7.63 -29.31
C LYS A 100 9.99 6.94 -27.95
N LYS A 101 10.46 7.56 -26.87
CA LYS A 101 10.29 7.13 -25.48
C LYS A 101 9.77 8.30 -24.63
N ALA A 102 8.49 8.25 -24.30
CA ALA A 102 7.87 9.26 -23.46
C ALA A 102 8.31 9.12 -22.00
N ILE A 103 8.67 10.23 -21.36
CA ILE A 103 8.89 10.29 -19.90
C ILE A 103 7.63 10.88 -19.29
N SER A 104 6.87 10.08 -18.55
CA SER A 104 5.51 10.48 -18.19
C SER A 104 5.13 10.40 -16.72
N GLY A 105 5.85 9.64 -15.89
CA GLY A 105 5.47 9.40 -14.50
C GLY A 105 5.99 10.46 -13.53
N ILE A 106 5.28 10.64 -12.42
CA ILE A 106 5.79 11.38 -11.25
C ILE A 106 6.85 10.50 -10.54
N PRO A 107 8.06 11.04 -10.25
CA PRO A 107 9.07 10.31 -9.49
C PRO A 107 8.57 9.86 -8.12
N HIS A 108 8.95 8.65 -7.71
CA HIS A 108 8.71 8.17 -6.35
C HIS A 108 9.86 8.58 -5.45
N TYR A 109 9.58 9.45 -4.47
CA TYR A 109 10.53 9.81 -3.43
C TYR A 109 10.48 8.80 -2.28
N GLN A 110 11.64 8.56 -1.67
CA GLN A 110 11.75 7.74 -0.46
C GLN A 110 10.89 8.33 0.66
N SER A 111 10.22 7.44 1.38
CA SER A 111 9.42 7.80 2.56
C SER A 111 10.29 8.52 3.60
N ARG A 112 9.70 9.48 4.32
CA ARG A 112 10.39 10.21 5.39
C ARG A 112 9.75 9.95 6.73
N SER A 113 10.56 9.49 7.67
CA SER A 113 10.14 9.35 9.06
C SER A 113 10.02 10.72 9.73
N ILE A 114 8.93 10.91 10.45
CA ILE A 114 8.77 11.95 11.45
C ILE A 114 9.04 11.29 12.81
N SER A 115 9.84 11.94 13.65
CA SER A 115 10.15 11.41 14.98
C SER A 115 8.87 11.14 15.76
N GLU A 116 8.86 10.03 16.51
CA GLU A 116 7.73 9.63 17.36
C GLU A 116 7.44 10.69 18.44
N GLY A 117 6.19 10.76 18.87
CA GLY A 117 5.69 11.72 19.85
C GLY A 117 4.18 11.61 19.99
N ASN A 118 3.54 12.63 20.57
CA ASN A 118 2.08 12.71 20.50
C ASN A 118 1.64 13.11 19.08
N GLU A 119 0.35 12.91 18.77
CA GLU A 119 -0.23 13.28 17.48
C GLU A 119 0.11 14.72 17.08
N LEU A 120 -0.07 15.68 18.01
CA LEU A 120 0.17 17.09 17.74
C LEU A 120 1.65 17.39 17.46
N ASP A 121 2.57 16.72 18.14
CA ASP A 121 4.01 16.88 17.93
C ASP A 121 4.42 16.38 16.54
N ILE A 122 3.86 15.23 16.13
CA ILE A 122 4.09 14.64 14.81
C ILE A 122 3.55 15.57 13.72
N GLN A 123 2.31 16.04 13.87
CA GLN A 123 1.71 16.98 12.91
C GLN A 123 2.53 18.28 12.84
N TYR A 124 2.90 18.87 13.97
CA TYR A 124 3.70 20.09 14.01
C TYR A 124 5.05 19.92 13.30
N ARG A 125 5.79 18.86 13.60
CA ARG A 125 7.07 18.54 12.94
C ARG A 125 6.93 18.33 11.43
N LEU A 126 5.82 17.75 10.99
CA LEU A 126 5.52 17.60 9.57
C LEU A 126 5.26 18.96 8.91
N VAL A 127 4.31 19.74 9.42
CA VAL A 127 3.88 20.99 8.78
C VAL A 127 4.92 22.11 8.86
N THR A 128 5.84 22.03 9.83
CA THR A 128 6.99 22.96 9.97
C THR A 128 8.23 22.51 9.21
N ASN A 129 8.20 21.36 8.53
CA ASN A 129 9.31 20.92 7.70
C ASN A 129 9.40 21.76 6.42
N GLN A 130 10.26 22.77 6.45
CA GLN A 130 10.36 23.75 5.39
C GLN A 130 10.77 23.13 4.04
N GLU A 131 11.74 22.23 4.05
CA GLU A 131 12.32 21.65 2.83
C GLU A 131 11.42 20.59 2.20
N ASN A 132 10.82 19.72 3.01
CA ASN A 132 10.16 18.52 2.52
C ASN A 132 8.63 18.64 2.51
N PHE A 133 8.05 19.66 3.15
CA PHE A 133 6.61 19.84 3.24
C PHE A 133 6.17 21.23 2.73
N VAL A 134 6.64 22.31 3.37
CA VAL A 134 6.18 23.67 3.07
C VAL A 134 6.55 24.09 1.64
N LYS A 135 7.84 24.07 1.28
CA LYS A 135 8.30 24.50 -0.05
C LYS A 135 7.66 23.68 -1.17
N PRO A 136 7.65 22.33 -1.15
CA PRO A 136 6.99 21.56 -2.20
C PRO A 136 5.52 21.92 -2.41
N LEU A 137 4.73 22.03 -1.33
CA LEU A 137 3.32 22.41 -1.43
C LEU A 137 3.13 23.86 -1.92
N SER A 138 3.99 24.79 -1.48
CA SER A 138 3.97 26.17 -1.97
C SER A 138 4.28 26.26 -3.46
N TYR A 139 5.28 25.53 -3.95
CA TYR A 139 5.58 25.47 -5.38
C TYR A 139 4.47 24.79 -6.17
N LEU A 140 3.83 23.75 -5.62
CA LEU A 140 2.67 23.13 -6.26
C LEU A 140 1.54 24.14 -6.44
N ALA A 141 1.15 24.86 -5.38
CA ALA A 141 0.14 25.91 -5.47
C ALA A 141 0.54 27.01 -6.48
N HIS A 142 1.80 27.45 -6.42
CA HIS A 142 2.33 28.46 -7.34
C HIS A 142 2.21 28.01 -8.80
N TYR A 143 2.67 26.81 -9.15
CA TYR A 143 2.61 26.28 -10.52
C TYR A 143 1.18 26.01 -11.00
N LEU A 144 0.26 25.67 -10.09
CA LEU A 144 -1.17 25.61 -10.42
C LEU A 144 -1.78 27.00 -10.69
N GLY A 145 -1.06 28.09 -10.37
CA GLY A 145 -1.47 29.45 -10.69
C GLY A 145 -2.05 30.22 -9.51
N TYR A 146 -2.00 29.68 -8.29
CA TYR A 146 -2.36 30.45 -7.11
C TYR A 146 -1.41 31.64 -6.91
N ALA A 147 -1.96 32.78 -6.50
CA ALA A 147 -1.20 34.01 -6.34
C ALA A 147 -0.58 34.14 -4.94
N TRP A 148 0.54 34.86 -4.87
CA TRP A 148 1.17 35.29 -3.62
C TRP A 148 1.41 34.15 -2.61
N VAL A 149 2.09 33.09 -3.07
CA VAL A 149 2.44 31.91 -2.25
C VAL A 149 3.80 32.11 -1.56
N GLY A 150 3.89 33.15 -0.73
CA GLY A 150 5.10 33.58 -0.02
C GLY A 150 4.81 34.81 0.85
N GLY A 151 5.59 35.00 1.91
CA GLY A 151 5.45 36.16 2.80
C GLY A 151 6.01 37.45 2.24
N ASN A 152 5.79 38.54 2.95
CA ASN A 152 6.23 39.88 2.55
C ASN A 152 7.76 40.07 2.64
N HIS A 153 8.44 39.31 3.49
CA HIS A 153 9.89 39.36 3.69
C HIS A 153 10.62 38.22 2.96
N GLY A 154 9.88 37.30 2.32
CA GLY A 154 10.42 36.23 1.49
C GLY A 154 10.67 36.70 0.06
N GLN A 155 11.81 36.30 -0.51
CA GLN A 155 12.11 36.58 -1.92
C GLN A 155 11.58 35.50 -2.86
N TYR A 156 11.36 34.29 -2.34
CA TYR A 156 10.99 33.11 -3.12
C TYR A 156 9.70 32.47 -2.63
N VAL A 157 9.10 31.66 -3.50
CA VAL A 157 7.88 30.89 -3.21
C VAL A 157 8.11 29.98 -2.00
N GLY A 158 7.14 30.00 -1.08
CA GLY A 158 7.16 29.20 0.15
C GLY A 158 8.12 29.72 1.22
N GLU A 159 8.73 30.89 1.07
CA GLU A 159 9.50 31.55 2.12
C GLU A 159 8.65 32.53 2.93
N ASP A 160 9.09 32.82 4.16
CA ASP A 160 8.39 33.71 5.09
C ASP A 160 6.92 33.27 5.30
N MET A 161 6.73 31.98 5.59
CA MET A 161 5.41 31.38 5.77
C MET A 161 5.07 31.27 7.25
N ASP A 162 3.95 31.84 7.65
CA ASP A 162 3.38 31.64 8.97
C ASP A 162 2.66 30.29 9.04
N ILE A 163 2.93 29.56 10.11
CA ILE A 163 2.32 28.26 10.39
C ILE A 163 1.57 28.37 11.69
N ARG A 164 0.26 28.16 11.64
CA ARG A 164 -0.63 28.25 12.81
C ARG A 164 -1.62 27.12 12.81
N ARG A 165 -2.10 26.79 14.00
CA ARG A 165 -3.19 25.83 14.19
C ARG A 165 -4.52 26.57 14.20
N GLU A 166 -5.50 26.06 13.46
CA GLU A 166 -6.88 26.56 13.45
C GLU A 166 -7.83 25.37 13.69
N GLY A 167 -8.28 25.21 14.93
CA GLY A 167 -9.05 24.02 15.36
C GLY A 167 -8.21 22.74 15.26
N ASP A 168 -8.69 21.75 14.50
CA ASP A 168 -7.98 20.50 14.23
C ASP A 168 -7.07 20.56 13.00
N ASN A 169 -7.02 21.71 12.33
CA ASN A 169 -6.28 21.89 11.09
C ASN A 169 -5.01 22.72 11.31
N TRP A 170 -4.05 22.56 10.40
CA TRP A 170 -2.89 23.43 10.28
C TRP A 170 -3.04 24.34 9.08
N VAL A 171 -2.60 25.58 9.23
CA VAL A 171 -2.65 26.58 8.19
C VAL A 171 -1.26 27.12 7.94
N ILE A 172 -0.85 27.07 6.68
CA ILE A 172 0.41 27.61 6.18
C ILE A 172 0.06 28.73 5.20
N GLN A 173 0.51 29.93 5.46
CA GLN A 173 0.19 31.12 4.66
C GLN A 173 1.36 32.11 4.69
N GLY A 174 1.60 32.81 3.59
CA GLY A 174 2.66 33.84 3.58
C GLY A 174 2.41 34.90 4.65
N ASN A 175 3.45 35.23 5.41
CA ASN A 175 3.41 36.29 6.41
C ASN A 175 3.01 37.62 5.76
N GLN A 176 2.09 38.33 6.41
CA GLN A 176 1.50 39.56 5.88
C GLN A 176 1.97 40.81 6.62
N ASP A 177 2.90 40.68 7.58
CA ASP A 177 3.41 41.81 8.33
C ASP A 177 4.18 42.75 7.41
N GLY A 178 4.14 44.05 7.73
CA GLY A 178 4.77 45.08 6.92
C GLY A 178 4.02 45.41 5.63
N THR A 179 4.76 45.86 4.62
CA THR A 179 4.21 46.32 3.34
C THR A 179 4.49 45.33 2.23
N CYS A 180 3.57 45.20 1.29
CA CYS A 180 3.75 44.39 0.09
C CYS A 180 3.47 45.21 -1.18
N ASN A 181 4.10 44.81 -2.29
CA ASN A 181 3.90 45.42 -3.58
C ASN A 181 3.25 44.45 -4.55
N GLY A 182 2.35 44.96 -5.39
CA GLY A 182 1.65 44.20 -6.43
C GLY A 182 0.15 44.07 -6.18
N TYR A 183 -0.58 43.80 -7.26
CA TYR A 183 -2.05 43.74 -7.23
C TYR A 183 -2.55 42.63 -6.31
N ARG A 184 -3.37 42.99 -5.30
CA ARG A 184 -3.92 42.09 -4.27
C ARG A 184 -2.84 41.33 -3.48
N CYS A 185 -1.67 41.92 -3.26
CA CYS A 185 -0.56 41.26 -2.56
C CYS A 185 -0.86 40.89 -1.10
N ASN A 186 -1.88 41.51 -0.48
CA ASN A 186 -2.38 41.18 0.84
C ASN A 186 -3.28 39.92 0.85
N GLU A 187 -3.71 39.42 -0.31
CA GLU A 187 -4.55 38.23 -0.42
C GLU A 187 -3.67 36.99 -0.68
N LYS A 188 -2.82 36.65 0.30
CA LYS A 188 -1.90 35.51 0.23
C LYS A 188 -2.67 34.19 0.18
N THR A 189 -2.25 33.29 -0.71
CA THR A 189 -2.81 31.93 -0.76
C THR A 189 -2.57 31.20 0.56
N LYS A 190 -3.63 30.62 1.08
CA LYS A 190 -3.69 29.80 2.28
C LYS A 190 -3.66 28.32 1.90
N MET A 191 -2.76 27.56 2.54
CA MET A 191 -2.73 26.10 2.45
C MET A 191 -3.24 25.54 3.78
N THR A 192 -4.31 24.75 3.76
CA THR A 192 -4.90 24.13 4.96
C THR A 192 -4.67 22.63 4.93
N ILE A 193 -4.02 22.12 5.97
CA ILE A 193 -3.70 20.72 6.15
C ILE A 193 -4.67 20.14 7.17
N SER A 194 -5.41 19.12 6.78
CA SER A 194 -6.56 18.61 7.53
C SER A 194 -6.73 17.11 7.34
N ASN A 195 -7.69 16.53 8.05
CA ASN A 195 -8.09 15.12 7.87
C ASN A 195 -6.90 14.16 7.94
N PHE A 196 -6.08 14.33 8.97
CA PHE A 196 -4.97 13.43 9.26
C PHE A 196 -5.51 12.04 9.60
N ALA A 197 -4.94 11.03 8.96
CA ALA A 197 -5.22 9.64 9.28
C ALA A 197 -3.92 8.85 9.27
N TYR A 198 -3.85 7.88 10.19
CA TYR A 198 -2.63 7.12 10.47
C TYR A 198 -2.91 5.63 10.35
N THR A 199 -2.25 4.99 9.39
CA THR A 199 -2.42 3.55 9.12
C THR A 199 -1.16 2.81 9.54
N LEU A 200 -1.32 1.78 10.37
CA LEU A 200 -0.21 0.90 10.76
C LEU A 200 0.40 0.21 9.53
N ASN A 201 1.72 0.31 9.38
CA ASN A 201 2.48 -0.44 8.40
C ASN A 201 3.09 -1.68 9.07
N LYS A 202 2.42 -2.83 8.89
CA LYS A 202 2.84 -4.11 9.47
C LYS A 202 4.21 -4.61 8.97
N ASP A 203 4.60 -4.19 7.76
CA ASP A 203 5.82 -4.66 7.12
C ASP A 203 7.06 -3.90 7.63
N ASP A 204 6.84 -2.75 8.31
CA ASP A 204 7.87 -1.96 8.98
C ASP A 204 7.92 -2.29 10.48
N PHE A 205 7.94 -3.59 10.79
CA PHE A 205 8.13 -4.09 12.15
C PHE A 205 9.61 -4.12 12.53
N TRP A 206 9.90 -3.64 13.73
CA TRP A 206 11.20 -3.75 14.37
C TRP A 206 11.02 -4.14 15.83
N HIS A 207 11.98 -4.87 16.38
CA HIS A 207 12.09 -5.15 17.81
C HIS A 207 13.51 -4.88 18.29
N GLY A 208 13.65 -4.53 19.56
CA GLY A 208 14.97 -4.44 20.21
C GLY A 208 15.39 -5.79 20.80
N ASP A 209 16.17 -5.74 21.87
CA ASP A 209 16.70 -6.95 22.50
C ASP A 209 15.57 -7.83 23.05
N VAL A 210 15.66 -9.11 22.73
CA VAL A 210 14.66 -10.12 23.11
C VAL A 210 15.07 -10.77 24.42
N THR A 211 14.18 -10.74 25.41
CA THR A 211 14.29 -11.57 26.60
C THR A 211 13.30 -12.71 26.48
N GLU A 212 13.82 -13.93 26.30
CA GLU A 212 13.02 -15.14 26.16
C GLU A 212 13.37 -16.11 27.30
N SER A 213 12.36 -16.67 27.95
CA SER A 213 12.59 -17.70 28.95
C SER A 213 12.94 -19.02 28.27
N SER A 214 13.75 -19.84 28.92
CA SER A 214 13.86 -21.25 28.54
C SER A 214 12.48 -21.92 28.55
N ARG A 215 12.27 -22.89 27.67
CA ARG A 215 11.06 -23.72 27.68
C ARG A 215 10.99 -24.46 29.01
N GLU A 216 9.99 -24.12 29.82
CA GLU A 216 9.71 -24.79 31.07
C GLU A 216 8.84 -26.01 30.78
N LEU A 217 9.29 -27.20 31.16
CA LEU A 217 8.46 -28.41 31.11
C LEU A 217 7.44 -28.33 32.24
N VAL A 218 6.16 -28.15 31.89
CA VAL A 218 5.06 -28.02 32.85
C VAL A 218 4.55 -29.39 33.27
N LYS A 219 4.35 -30.28 32.30
CA LYS A 219 3.82 -31.63 32.54
C LYS A 219 4.27 -32.57 31.44
N THR A 220 4.47 -33.82 31.83
CA THR A 220 4.66 -34.93 30.90
C THR A 220 3.42 -35.82 31.00
N ILE A 221 2.73 -36.03 29.88
CA ILE A 221 1.70 -37.05 29.74
C ILE A 221 2.40 -38.33 29.34
N THR A 222 2.18 -39.42 30.07
CA THR A 222 2.70 -40.73 29.77
C THR A 222 1.58 -41.73 29.51
N ALA A 223 1.81 -42.60 28.53
CA ALA A 223 0.93 -43.71 28.23
C ALA A 223 1.74 -44.94 27.84
N VAL A 224 1.16 -46.11 28.02
CA VAL A 224 1.73 -47.38 27.59
C VAL A 224 0.68 -48.12 26.80
N ALA A 225 1.02 -48.50 25.56
CA ALA A 225 0.19 -49.36 24.73
C ALA A 225 0.76 -50.78 24.77
N ARG A 226 -0.05 -51.75 25.19
CA ARG A 226 0.34 -53.16 25.37
C ARG A 226 -0.39 -54.05 24.37
N ASN A 227 0.35 -54.75 23.55
CA ASN A 227 -0.18 -55.71 22.58
C ASN A 227 -0.02 -57.13 23.11
N TYR A 228 -1.14 -57.74 23.51
CA TYR A 228 -1.19 -59.14 23.98
C TYR A 228 -1.41 -60.16 22.85
N THR A 229 -1.51 -59.70 21.61
CA THR A 229 -1.71 -60.58 20.45
C THR A 229 -0.36 -61.09 19.91
N ASP A 230 -0.41 -62.18 19.15
CA ASP A 230 0.76 -62.77 18.50
C ASP A 230 1.12 -62.07 17.17
N ILE A 231 0.40 -61.01 16.79
CA ILE A 231 0.68 -60.20 15.60
C ILE A 231 0.95 -58.73 16.00
N PRO A 232 1.83 -58.00 15.29
CA PRO A 232 1.97 -56.57 15.50
C PRO A 232 0.66 -55.81 15.27
N GLN A 233 0.37 -54.80 16.09
CA GLN A 233 -0.84 -53.97 16.03
C GLN A 233 -0.46 -52.52 15.75
N GLN A 234 -1.11 -51.86 14.79
CA GLN A 234 -0.96 -50.42 14.61
C GLN A 234 -1.96 -49.68 15.50
N VAL A 235 -1.47 -48.68 16.24
CA VAL A 235 -2.33 -47.80 17.03
C VAL A 235 -2.22 -46.37 16.54
N VAL A 236 -3.28 -45.59 16.72
CA VAL A 236 -3.32 -44.15 16.52
C VAL A 236 -3.35 -43.51 17.90
N VAL A 237 -2.37 -42.66 18.17
CA VAL A 237 -2.28 -41.83 19.37
C VAL A 237 -2.69 -40.42 18.95
N ASP A 238 -3.75 -39.91 19.55
CA ASP A 238 -4.24 -38.55 19.33
C ASP A 238 -4.17 -37.76 20.65
N LEU A 239 -3.55 -36.58 20.61
CA LEU A 239 -3.70 -35.55 21.65
C LEU A 239 -4.37 -34.34 21.02
N LYS A 240 -5.54 -33.96 21.53
CA LYS A 240 -6.11 -32.63 21.29
C LYS A 240 -5.91 -31.78 22.51
N VAL A 241 -5.53 -30.53 22.32
CA VAL A 241 -5.39 -29.55 23.41
C VAL A 241 -5.51 -28.15 22.83
N ASN A 242 -5.99 -27.20 23.62
CA ASN A 242 -5.89 -25.80 23.26
C ASN A 242 -4.51 -25.27 23.66
N GLU A 243 -3.75 -24.80 22.68
CA GLU A 243 -2.60 -23.95 22.96
C GLU A 243 -3.11 -22.54 23.21
N SER A 244 -2.58 -21.87 24.23
CA SER A 244 -3.01 -20.51 24.58
C SER A 244 -1.81 -19.56 24.68
N THR A 245 -2.03 -18.33 24.25
CA THR A 245 -1.08 -17.23 24.36
C THR A 245 -1.75 -16.09 25.11
N ASN A 246 -1.28 -15.81 26.32
CA ASN A 246 -1.61 -14.59 27.03
C ASN A 246 -0.60 -13.53 26.64
N TRP A 247 -1.06 -12.36 26.24
CA TRP A 247 -0.18 -11.31 25.79
C TRP A 247 -0.63 -9.94 26.27
N SER A 248 0.33 -9.04 26.33
CA SER A 248 0.11 -7.64 26.64
C SER A 248 1.10 -6.78 25.89
N LYS A 249 0.69 -5.54 25.63
CA LYS A 249 1.57 -4.52 25.09
C LYS A 249 1.32 -3.17 25.75
N SER A 250 2.36 -2.37 25.87
CA SER A 250 2.26 -0.95 26.22
C SER A 250 2.36 -0.08 24.96
N ASN A 251 2.06 1.22 25.08
CA ASN A 251 2.31 2.20 24.03
C ASN A 251 3.08 3.37 24.64
N SER A 252 4.23 3.73 24.08
CA SER A 252 5.12 4.77 24.60
C SER A 252 4.50 6.17 24.56
N PHE A 253 3.64 6.44 23.56
CA PHE A 253 2.99 7.73 23.35
C PHE A 253 1.50 7.59 23.05
N GLY A 254 0.75 8.68 23.25
CA GLY A 254 -0.67 8.75 22.92
C GLY A 254 -0.98 8.64 21.42
N PHE A 255 0.02 8.76 20.55
CA PHE A 255 -0.15 8.63 19.09
C PHE A 255 -0.76 7.29 18.67
N ALA A 256 -0.46 6.20 19.39
CA ALA A 256 -1.07 4.89 19.16
C ALA A 256 -2.60 4.90 19.23
N GLN A 257 -3.22 5.89 19.91
CA GLN A 257 -4.68 6.04 19.97
C GLN A 257 -5.29 6.45 18.62
N LYS A 258 -4.49 7.05 17.73
CA LYS A 258 -4.92 7.56 16.43
C LYS A 258 -4.51 6.66 15.27
N VAL A 259 -3.61 5.72 15.52
CA VAL A 259 -3.17 4.73 14.53
C VAL A 259 -4.21 3.62 14.44
N THR A 260 -4.56 3.23 13.21
CA THR A 260 -5.53 2.17 12.93
C THR A 260 -4.92 1.09 12.06
N THR A 261 -5.48 -0.12 12.14
CA THR A 261 -5.14 -1.27 11.29
C THR A 261 -6.19 -1.41 10.20
N GLU A 262 -5.82 -1.30 8.92
CA GLU A 262 -6.80 -1.48 7.82
C GLU A 262 -7.30 -2.93 7.73
N ASN A 263 -6.44 -3.89 8.01
CA ASN A 263 -6.73 -5.32 7.94
C ASN A 263 -6.45 -5.98 9.29
N THR A 264 -7.00 -7.19 9.51
CA THR A 264 -6.61 -8.03 10.63
C THR A 264 -5.10 -8.22 10.62
N PHE A 265 -4.47 -7.90 11.73
CA PHE A 265 -3.02 -7.91 11.87
C PHE A 265 -2.61 -9.08 12.75
N LYS A 266 -1.69 -9.91 12.25
CA LYS A 266 -1.03 -10.96 13.03
C LYS A 266 0.25 -10.40 13.62
N TRP A 267 0.43 -10.53 14.93
CA TRP A 267 1.68 -10.15 15.57
C TRP A 267 2.84 -10.98 15.00
N PRO A 268 3.97 -10.37 14.59
CA PRO A 268 5.10 -11.09 14.02
C PRO A 268 5.69 -12.12 15.00
N LEU A 269 6.09 -13.28 14.46
CA LEU A 269 6.83 -14.26 15.25
C LEU A 269 8.24 -13.74 15.53
N VAL A 270 8.63 -13.75 16.80
CA VAL A 270 9.98 -13.38 17.26
C VAL A 270 10.46 -14.48 18.19
N GLY A 271 11.70 -14.94 18.03
CA GLY A 271 12.25 -16.05 18.80
C GLY A 271 11.64 -17.41 18.47
N ASP A 272 11.72 -18.33 19.42
CA ASP A 272 11.24 -19.71 19.27
C ASP A 272 9.87 -19.95 19.93
N THR A 273 9.36 -18.96 20.66
CA THR A 273 8.04 -18.99 21.29
C THR A 273 6.94 -18.81 20.23
N LYS A 274 6.09 -19.83 20.05
CA LYS A 274 4.94 -19.76 19.16
C LYS A 274 3.93 -18.74 19.68
N LEU A 275 3.56 -17.76 18.86
CA LEU A 275 2.56 -16.73 19.19
C LEU A 275 1.38 -16.81 18.21
N THR A 276 0.16 -16.81 18.74
CA THR A 276 -1.07 -16.73 17.94
C THR A 276 -1.85 -15.50 18.35
N ILE A 277 -1.45 -14.31 17.89
CA ILE A 277 -2.08 -13.03 18.28
C ILE A 277 -2.67 -12.33 17.05
N ASN A 278 -3.95 -11.99 17.12
CA ASN A 278 -4.65 -11.24 16.08
C ASN A 278 -5.20 -9.92 16.63
N LEU A 279 -4.87 -8.81 15.99
CA LEU A 279 -5.52 -7.52 16.21
C LEU A 279 -6.61 -7.32 15.16
N GLU A 280 -7.82 -6.95 15.60
CA GLU A 280 -8.95 -6.66 14.71
C GLU A 280 -8.67 -5.44 13.82
N SER A 281 -9.29 -5.42 12.63
CA SER A 281 -9.24 -4.28 11.72
C SER A 281 -10.10 -3.11 12.21
N ASN A 282 -9.79 -1.90 11.75
CA ASN A 282 -10.53 -0.66 11.99
C ASN A 282 -10.66 -0.26 13.47
N GLN A 283 -9.77 -0.79 14.32
CA GLN A 283 -9.64 -0.37 15.70
C GLN A 283 -8.38 0.45 15.91
N SER A 284 -8.41 1.27 16.95
CA SER A 284 -7.25 2.01 17.40
C SER A 284 -6.16 1.03 17.86
N PHE A 285 -4.91 1.25 17.48
CA PHE A 285 -3.81 0.38 17.92
C PHE A 285 -3.69 0.37 19.46
N ALA A 286 -4.05 1.46 20.13
CA ALA A 286 -4.07 1.53 21.59
C ALA A 286 -5.30 0.92 22.26
N SER A 287 -6.37 0.53 21.54
CA SER A 287 -7.54 -0.10 22.17
C SER A 287 -7.31 -1.56 22.53
N THR A 288 -6.32 -2.21 21.91
CA THR A 288 -6.00 -3.62 22.14
C THR A 288 -4.62 -3.73 22.76
N ASN A 289 -4.56 -3.74 24.10
CA ASN A 289 -3.28 -3.76 24.86
C ASN A 289 -2.98 -5.11 25.50
N GLY A 290 -3.77 -6.13 25.19
CA GLY A 290 -3.57 -7.48 25.67
C GLY A 290 -4.79 -8.34 25.42
N GLY A 291 -4.61 -9.63 25.60
CA GLY A 291 -5.64 -10.62 25.34
C GLY A 291 -5.17 -12.02 25.70
N SER A 292 -6.09 -12.95 25.53
CA SER A 292 -5.83 -14.38 25.61
C SER A 292 -6.38 -14.99 24.33
N ASP A 293 -5.48 -15.47 23.49
CA ASP A 293 -5.82 -16.16 22.26
C ASP A 293 -5.59 -17.65 22.45
N SER A 294 -6.49 -18.49 21.92
CA SER A 294 -6.34 -19.95 21.99
C SER A 294 -6.64 -20.61 20.66
N GLU A 295 -5.87 -21.65 20.34
CA GLU A 295 -6.03 -22.45 19.13
C GLU A 295 -6.12 -23.93 19.51
N ASN A 296 -7.14 -24.62 19.01
CA ASN A 296 -7.26 -26.06 19.19
C ASN A 296 -6.30 -26.77 18.24
N ILE A 297 -5.37 -27.54 18.80
CA ILE A 297 -4.45 -28.36 18.03
C ILE A 297 -4.79 -29.84 18.17
N MET A 298 -4.43 -30.62 17.15
CA MET A 298 -4.48 -32.08 17.19
C MET A 298 -3.10 -32.63 16.78
N LEU A 299 -2.43 -33.28 17.71
CA LEU A 299 -1.21 -34.03 17.48
C LEU A 299 -1.57 -35.51 17.27
N GLN A 300 -0.96 -36.13 16.28
CA GLN A 300 -1.20 -37.54 15.95
C GLN A 300 0.11 -38.29 15.72
N ALA A 301 0.19 -39.50 16.25
CA ALA A 301 1.24 -40.48 15.95
C ALA A 301 0.64 -41.85 15.67
N ARG A 302 1.31 -42.65 14.83
CA ARG A 302 0.82 -43.98 14.40
C ARG A 302 1.83 -45.09 14.63
N PRO A 303 2.22 -45.37 15.90
CA PRO A 303 3.24 -46.36 16.17
C PRO A 303 2.73 -47.79 15.92
N MET A 304 3.68 -48.66 15.56
CA MET A 304 3.46 -50.10 15.48
C MET A 304 3.86 -50.74 16.82
N VAL A 305 2.94 -51.43 17.49
CA VAL A 305 3.21 -52.17 18.73
C VAL A 305 3.51 -53.63 18.36
N PRO A 306 4.75 -54.12 18.53
CA PRO A 306 5.09 -55.51 18.23
C PRO A 306 4.25 -56.52 19.03
N ALA A 307 4.15 -57.74 18.54
CA ALA A 307 3.46 -58.83 19.22
C ALA A 307 4.03 -59.07 20.63
N ASN A 308 3.17 -59.35 21.61
CA ASN A 308 3.55 -59.63 23.00
C ASN A 308 4.53 -58.60 23.60
N SER A 309 4.30 -57.31 23.32
CA SER A 309 5.17 -56.22 23.77
C SER A 309 4.38 -54.99 24.19
N GLU A 310 5.04 -54.06 24.86
CA GLU A 310 4.52 -52.75 25.20
C GLU A 310 5.44 -51.65 24.69
N ILE A 311 4.86 -50.51 24.30
CA ILE A 311 5.61 -49.30 23.95
C ILE A 311 5.22 -48.14 24.87
N PRO A 312 6.20 -47.42 25.46
CA PRO A 312 5.91 -46.20 26.18
C PRO A 312 5.73 -45.04 25.20
N ILE A 313 4.74 -44.20 25.48
CA ILE A 313 4.36 -43.01 24.72
C ILE A 313 4.45 -41.83 25.66
N ARG A 314 5.04 -40.73 25.19
CA ARG A 314 5.23 -39.52 25.99
C ARG A 314 4.83 -38.28 25.19
N VAL A 315 4.17 -37.34 25.84
CA VAL A 315 3.96 -35.99 25.31
C VAL A 315 4.37 -34.98 26.36
N GLU A 316 5.26 -34.07 26.02
CA GLU A 316 5.73 -33.00 26.90
C GLU A 316 4.92 -31.72 26.63
N LEU A 317 4.47 -31.07 27.70
CA LEU A 317 3.74 -29.81 27.65
C LEU A 317 4.62 -28.70 28.21
N TYR A 318 4.75 -27.60 27.47
CA TYR A 318 5.70 -26.54 27.80
C TYR A 318 5.00 -25.21 28.05
N ARG A 319 5.70 -24.36 28.80
CA ARG A 319 5.42 -22.92 28.93
C ARG A 319 6.68 -22.15 28.55
N ALA A 320 6.51 -21.07 27.81
CA ALA A 320 7.59 -20.15 27.50
C ALA A 320 7.05 -18.72 27.45
N SER A 321 7.89 -17.76 27.80
CA SER A 321 7.57 -16.33 27.77
C SER A 321 8.60 -15.57 26.96
N ILE A 322 8.15 -14.51 26.33
CA ILE A 322 8.98 -13.62 25.52
C ILE A 322 8.59 -12.17 25.77
N SER A 323 9.59 -11.30 25.89
CA SER A 323 9.39 -9.86 25.98
C SER A 323 10.43 -9.10 25.19
N TYR A 324 10.00 -8.03 24.54
CA TYR A 324 10.88 -7.13 23.80
C TYR A 324 10.23 -5.76 23.58
N PRO A 325 11.04 -4.69 23.45
CA PRO A 325 10.55 -3.44 22.91
C PRO A 325 10.20 -3.64 21.43
N TYR A 326 9.05 -3.15 21.01
CA TYR A 326 8.59 -3.21 19.63
C TYR A 326 8.48 -1.81 19.02
N ARG A 327 8.51 -1.76 17.69
CA ARG A 327 8.20 -0.56 16.90
C ARG A 327 7.56 -0.96 15.57
N PHE A 328 6.47 -0.29 15.20
CA PHE A 328 5.89 -0.37 13.87
C PHE A 328 5.89 1.00 13.21
N GLY A 329 6.07 1.04 11.89
CA GLY A 329 5.77 2.22 11.10
C GLY A 329 4.27 2.53 11.08
N ALA A 330 3.90 3.80 10.99
CA ALA A 330 2.54 4.28 10.79
C ALA A 330 2.53 5.34 9.68
N ASN A 331 1.95 4.99 8.53
CA ASN A 331 1.84 5.88 7.37
C ASN A 331 0.91 7.04 7.68
N ILE A 332 1.33 8.26 7.33
CA ILE A 332 0.58 9.49 7.56
C ILE A 332 -0.08 9.90 6.24
N SER A 333 -1.41 10.05 6.28
CA SER A 333 -2.19 10.63 5.18
C SER A 333 -2.93 11.87 5.65
N TYR A 334 -3.19 12.80 4.74
CA TYR A 334 -3.82 14.10 5.04
C TYR A 334 -4.41 14.72 3.78
N ASP A 335 -5.30 15.69 3.95
CA ASP A 335 -5.80 16.53 2.86
C ASP A 335 -5.10 17.89 2.87
N VAL A 336 -4.68 18.36 1.69
CA VAL A 336 -4.14 19.70 1.47
C VAL A 336 -5.13 20.51 0.66
N THR A 337 -5.65 21.58 1.25
CA THR A 337 -6.58 22.51 0.59
C THR A 337 -5.87 23.81 0.25
N PHE A 338 -5.82 24.15 -1.03
CA PHE A 338 -5.35 25.44 -1.50
C PHE A 338 -6.52 26.41 -1.62
N ASN A 339 -6.43 27.55 -0.94
CA ASN A 339 -7.44 28.60 -0.96
C ASN A 339 -6.77 29.95 -1.25
N GLY A 340 -7.13 30.56 -2.36
CA GLY A 340 -6.55 31.83 -2.82
C GLY A 340 -7.13 32.20 -4.18
N PHE A 341 -6.64 33.25 -4.81
CA PHE A 341 -7.08 33.59 -6.16
C PHE A 341 -6.10 33.11 -7.23
N LEU A 342 -6.63 32.75 -8.39
CA LEU A 342 -5.82 32.33 -9.54
C LEU A 342 -5.28 33.56 -10.28
N ARG A 343 -4.02 33.49 -10.74
CA ARG A 343 -3.37 34.58 -11.47
C ARG A 343 -4.05 34.83 -12.83
N TRP A 344 -4.05 36.10 -13.24
CA TRP A 344 -4.55 36.52 -14.55
C TRP A 344 -3.64 36.00 -15.66
N GLY A 345 -4.22 35.33 -16.66
CA GLY A 345 -3.49 34.89 -17.86
C GLY A 345 -2.43 33.82 -17.61
N GLY A 346 -2.39 33.20 -16.43
CA GLY A 346 -1.38 32.21 -16.06
C GLY A 346 -1.80 31.34 -14.88
N ASN A 347 -2.72 30.41 -15.12
CA ASN A 347 -3.13 29.41 -14.14
C ASN A 347 -3.48 28.09 -14.82
N ALA A 348 -3.40 26.99 -14.08
CA ALA A 348 -3.58 25.65 -14.62
C ALA A 348 -5.01 25.14 -14.48
N TRP A 349 -5.98 25.94 -14.05
CA TRP A 349 -7.36 25.46 -13.99
C TRP A 349 -7.86 25.21 -15.40
N PHE A 350 -8.61 24.12 -15.64
CA PHE A 350 -8.90 23.64 -17.00
C PHE A 350 -9.63 24.66 -17.91
N THR A 351 -10.36 25.63 -17.33
CA THR A 351 -11.02 26.71 -18.09
C THR A 351 -10.17 27.96 -18.27
N HIS A 352 -8.97 28.00 -17.70
CA HIS A 352 -8.01 29.11 -17.78
C HIS A 352 -8.63 30.50 -17.50
N PRO A 353 -9.35 30.68 -16.38
CA PRO A 353 -10.05 31.93 -16.09
C PRO A 353 -9.09 33.11 -16.01
N SER A 354 -9.47 34.22 -16.64
CA SER A 354 -8.69 35.45 -16.66
C SER A 354 -9.25 36.54 -15.73
N ASN A 355 -10.29 36.26 -14.95
CA ASN A 355 -10.91 37.24 -14.05
C ASN A 355 -10.40 37.19 -12.60
N ARG A 356 -9.26 36.52 -12.36
CA ARG A 356 -8.65 36.34 -11.03
C ARG A 356 -9.64 35.81 -9.96
N PRO A 357 -10.35 34.70 -10.24
CA PRO A 357 -11.36 34.19 -9.32
C PRO A 357 -10.71 33.66 -8.05
N ASN A 358 -11.40 33.82 -6.92
CA ASN A 358 -11.10 33.04 -5.72
C ASN A 358 -11.42 31.57 -6.01
N HIS A 359 -10.49 30.70 -5.67
CA HIS A 359 -10.54 29.28 -5.99
C HIS A 359 -10.12 28.46 -4.77
N THR A 360 -10.83 27.34 -4.56
CA THR A 360 -10.52 26.39 -3.50
C THR A 360 -10.46 25.01 -4.13
N HIS A 361 -9.37 24.28 -3.89
CA HIS A 361 -9.23 22.90 -4.34
C HIS A 361 -8.48 22.08 -3.30
N THR A 362 -8.88 20.83 -3.14
CA THR A 362 -8.30 19.90 -2.15
C THR A 362 -7.68 18.71 -2.85
N PHE A 363 -6.46 18.37 -2.46
CA PHE A 363 -5.79 17.12 -2.82
C PHE A 363 -5.66 16.23 -1.59
N THR A 364 -5.83 14.93 -1.79
CA THR A 364 -5.64 13.92 -0.75
C THR A 364 -4.28 13.26 -0.91
N MET A 365 -3.48 13.28 0.15
CA MET A 365 -2.10 12.79 0.17
C MET A 365 -1.98 11.51 0.99
N GLY A 366 -1.25 10.52 0.46
CA GLY A 366 -0.89 9.30 1.19
C GLY A 366 -2.00 8.24 1.29
N ARG A 367 -3.18 8.46 0.70
CA ARG A 367 -4.28 7.50 0.63
C ARG A 367 -5.06 7.63 -0.67
N ALA A 368 -5.85 6.60 -1.00
CA ALA A 368 -6.75 6.64 -2.15
C ALA A 368 -7.83 7.72 -1.96
N SER A 369 -8.23 8.33 -3.07
CA SER A 369 -9.29 9.34 -3.09
C SER A 369 -10.02 9.33 -4.43
N ASN A 370 -11.00 10.22 -4.61
CA ASN A 370 -11.64 10.40 -5.90
C ASN A 370 -10.67 11.06 -6.90
N HIS A 371 -10.99 10.94 -8.20
CA HIS A 371 -10.13 11.47 -9.27
C HIS A 371 -9.87 13.00 -9.16
N SER A 372 -10.77 13.76 -8.54
CA SER A 372 -10.61 15.21 -8.36
C SER A 372 -9.57 15.60 -7.31
N ALA A 373 -9.38 14.75 -6.29
CA ALA A 373 -8.42 14.96 -5.21
C ALA A 373 -7.12 14.16 -5.40
N ASP A 374 -7.10 13.22 -6.35
CA ASP A 374 -5.92 12.42 -6.68
C ASP A 374 -5.05 13.10 -7.73
N LEU A 375 -3.96 13.71 -7.26
CA LEU A 375 -2.96 14.37 -8.11
C LEU A 375 -2.31 13.38 -9.10
N ARG A 376 -2.02 12.17 -8.65
CA ARG A 376 -1.33 11.14 -9.45
C ARG A 376 -2.23 10.69 -10.59
N TYR A 377 -3.52 10.43 -10.30
CA TYR A 377 -4.52 10.10 -11.30
C TYR A 377 -4.58 11.18 -12.38
N GLN A 378 -4.73 12.45 -12.00
CA GLN A 378 -4.87 13.53 -12.99
C GLN A 378 -3.60 13.70 -13.84
N TRP A 379 -2.42 13.59 -13.22
CA TRP A 379 -1.15 13.64 -13.93
C TRP A 379 -1.02 12.49 -14.94
N ASP A 380 -1.28 11.25 -14.52
CA ASP A 380 -1.11 10.07 -15.35
C ASP A 380 -2.13 10.04 -16.50
N HIS A 381 -3.31 10.66 -16.34
CA HIS A 381 -4.38 10.74 -17.34
C HIS A 381 -4.44 12.06 -18.12
N ARG A 382 -3.46 12.95 -17.99
CA ARG A 382 -3.42 14.25 -18.69
C ARG A 382 -3.42 14.17 -20.23
N TYR A 383 -3.17 12.97 -20.77
CA TYR A 383 -3.24 12.66 -22.20
C TYR A 383 -4.63 12.21 -22.68
N VAL A 384 -5.58 11.98 -21.78
CA VAL A 384 -6.93 11.55 -22.16
C VAL A 384 -7.82 12.77 -22.31
N ASN A 385 -8.22 13.07 -23.54
CA ASN A 385 -9.21 14.11 -23.78
C ASN A 385 -10.52 13.78 -23.04
N GLY A 386 -11.02 14.73 -22.27
CA GLY A 386 -12.20 14.56 -21.42
C GLY A 386 -11.91 14.20 -19.96
N GLU A 387 -10.70 13.75 -19.61
CA GLU A 387 -10.29 13.54 -18.21
C GLU A 387 -9.71 14.81 -17.56
N VAL A 388 -9.31 15.80 -18.37
CA VAL A 388 -8.86 17.12 -17.90
C VAL A 388 -10.07 17.96 -17.47
N LYS A 389 -10.56 17.72 -16.25
CA LYS A 389 -11.74 18.39 -15.66
C LYS A 389 -11.43 19.32 -14.49
N TRP A 390 -10.19 19.34 -14.01
CA TRP A 390 -9.75 20.13 -12.86
C TRP A 390 -8.51 20.94 -13.20
N TRP A 391 -7.33 20.29 -13.16
CA TRP A 391 -6.07 20.92 -13.48
C TRP A 391 -5.54 20.44 -14.84
N ASP A 392 -5.20 21.39 -15.70
CA ASP A 392 -4.50 21.19 -16.94
C ASP A 392 -2.99 21.06 -16.67
N TRP A 393 -2.59 19.85 -16.30
CA TRP A 393 -1.18 19.51 -16.04
C TRP A 393 -0.30 19.70 -17.27
N SER A 394 -0.87 19.50 -18.46
CA SER A 394 -0.16 19.73 -19.71
C SER A 394 0.19 21.22 -19.84
N TRP A 395 -0.73 22.14 -19.56
CA TRP A 395 -0.42 23.57 -19.52
C TRP A 395 0.69 23.90 -18.52
N ALA A 396 0.60 23.39 -17.28
CA ALA A 396 1.60 23.65 -16.24
C ALA A 396 2.99 23.14 -16.64
N ILE A 397 3.09 21.97 -17.27
CA ILE A 397 4.34 21.41 -17.79
C ILE A 397 4.94 22.31 -18.88
N ASN A 398 4.11 22.91 -19.74
CA ASN A 398 4.62 23.79 -20.79
C ASN A 398 5.08 25.14 -20.26
N GLU A 399 4.43 25.65 -19.21
CA GLU A 399 4.81 26.92 -18.58
C GLU A 399 6.10 26.78 -17.74
N TYR A 400 6.22 25.70 -16.95
CA TYR A 400 7.29 25.55 -15.95
C TYR A 400 8.33 24.48 -16.28
N GLY A 401 8.10 23.66 -17.31
CA GLY A 401 8.96 22.54 -17.69
C GLY A 401 8.59 21.22 -17.00
N LEU A 402 8.75 20.11 -17.72
CA LEU A 402 8.42 18.76 -17.23
C LEU A 402 9.20 18.38 -15.97
N GLU A 403 10.50 18.64 -15.94
CA GLU A 403 11.37 18.29 -14.82
C GLU A 403 10.95 19.00 -13.52
N ASN A 404 10.69 20.30 -13.59
CA ASN A 404 10.22 21.08 -12.43
C ASN A 404 8.87 20.56 -11.93
N MET A 405 7.93 20.31 -12.83
CA MET A 405 6.63 19.77 -12.46
C MET A 405 6.73 18.37 -11.86
N GLN A 406 7.57 17.50 -12.41
CA GLN A 406 7.86 16.16 -11.85
C GLN A 406 8.48 16.26 -10.46
N HIS A 407 9.47 17.14 -10.28
CA HIS A 407 10.09 17.37 -8.98
C HIS A 407 9.07 17.84 -7.95
N THR A 408 8.31 18.89 -8.25
CA THR A 408 7.33 19.48 -7.33
C THR A 408 6.21 18.51 -7.00
N THR A 409 5.59 17.89 -8.00
CA THR A 409 4.50 16.92 -7.75
C THR A 409 4.99 15.69 -6.99
N GLY A 410 6.18 15.18 -7.32
CA GLY A 410 6.78 14.05 -6.60
C GLY A 410 7.16 14.38 -5.17
N ALA A 411 7.74 15.56 -4.95
CA ALA A 411 8.09 16.04 -3.61
C ALA A 411 6.83 16.29 -2.74
N SER A 412 5.76 16.87 -3.32
CA SER A 412 4.48 17.04 -2.63
C SER A 412 3.77 15.73 -2.30
N LEU A 413 3.93 14.70 -3.14
CA LEU A 413 3.39 13.35 -2.93
C LEU A 413 4.29 12.43 -2.11
N ARG A 414 5.40 12.95 -1.56
CA ARG A 414 6.33 12.13 -0.78
C ARG A 414 5.60 11.49 0.41
N PRO A 415 5.74 10.16 0.61
CA PRO A 415 5.16 9.51 1.78
C PRO A 415 5.83 9.96 3.08
N PHE A 416 5.02 10.21 4.10
CA PHE A 416 5.50 10.44 5.47
C PHE A 416 4.98 9.34 6.38
N TYR A 417 5.78 8.97 7.36
CA TYR A 417 5.39 8.00 8.37
C TYR A 417 5.95 8.41 9.73
N SER A 418 5.33 7.94 10.80
CA SER A 418 5.88 8.00 12.16
C SER A 418 5.98 6.57 12.68
N TYR A 419 6.29 6.42 13.96
CA TYR A 419 6.34 5.12 14.61
C TYR A 419 5.32 5.02 15.73
N VAL A 420 4.88 3.79 16.01
CA VAL A 420 4.28 3.41 17.27
C VAL A 420 5.20 2.40 17.94
N SER A 421 5.63 2.71 19.16
CA SER A 421 6.48 1.85 19.96
C SER A 421 5.87 1.53 21.31
N GLY A 422 6.43 0.51 21.95
CA GLY A 422 6.12 0.12 23.33
C GLY A 422 6.86 -1.15 23.71
N GLU A 423 6.46 -1.72 24.83
CA GLU A 423 6.93 -3.03 25.30
C GLU A 423 5.89 -4.08 24.96
N PHE A 424 6.36 -5.24 24.49
CA PHE A 424 5.52 -6.41 24.25
C PHE A 424 5.93 -7.52 25.21
N TYR A 425 4.94 -8.23 25.74
CA TYR A 425 5.11 -9.43 26.56
C TYR A 425 4.09 -10.48 26.15
N ALA A 426 4.53 -11.72 25.99
CA ALA A 426 3.64 -12.86 25.81
C ALA A 426 4.13 -14.08 26.60
N GLU A 427 3.19 -14.86 27.10
CA GLU A 427 3.40 -16.18 27.67
C GLU A 427 2.53 -17.17 26.90
N SER A 428 3.17 -18.21 26.36
CA SER A 428 2.50 -19.24 25.57
C SER A 428 2.63 -20.61 26.22
N GLN A 429 1.57 -21.39 26.08
CA GLN A 429 1.46 -22.78 26.55
C GLN A 429 1.17 -23.66 25.34
N PHE A 430 2.04 -24.64 25.10
CA PHE A 430 2.00 -25.44 23.88
C PHE A 430 2.45 -26.88 24.12
N ALA A 431 2.06 -27.79 23.23
CA ALA A 431 2.44 -29.19 23.32
C ALA A 431 3.66 -29.48 22.44
N GLY A 432 4.58 -30.29 22.95
CA GLY A 432 5.65 -30.90 22.17
C GLY A 432 5.15 -32.05 21.30
N SER A 433 6.05 -32.65 20.54
CA SER A 433 5.78 -33.83 19.72
C SER A 433 5.34 -35.04 20.56
N ILE A 434 4.56 -35.94 19.97
CA ILE A 434 4.33 -37.26 20.55
C ILE A 434 5.58 -38.12 20.36
N GLU A 435 6.21 -38.52 21.44
CA GLU A 435 7.40 -39.37 21.45
C GLU A 435 7.03 -40.82 21.71
N ILE A 436 7.64 -41.71 20.94
CA ILE A 436 7.45 -43.16 21.04
C ILE A 436 8.77 -43.78 21.49
N GLY A 437 8.77 -44.44 22.64
CA GLY A 437 9.95 -45.14 23.15
C GLY A 437 10.11 -46.55 22.57
N GLN A 438 11.14 -47.25 23.06
CA GLN A 438 11.45 -48.60 22.59
C GLN A 438 10.49 -49.64 23.16
N ALA A 439 10.21 -50.68 22.37
CA ALA A 439 9.35 -51.78 22.79
C ALA A 439 10.02 -52.68 23.83
N SER A 440 9.28 -53.07 24.87
CA SER A 440 9.68 -54.05 25.88
C SER A 440 8.73 -55.25 25.89
N ALA A 441 9.27 -56.44 26.19
CA ALA A 441 8.48 -57.65 26.25
C ALA A 441 7.54 -57.65 27.47
N ILE A 442 6.28 -58.03 27.28
CA ILE A 442 5.31 -58.18 28.37
C ILE A 442 5.23 -59.63 28.85
N LYS A 443 5.03 -59.83 30.15
CA LYS A 443 4.74 -61.17 30.69
C LYS A 443 3.32 -61.56 30.28
N LYS A 444 3.15 -62.76 29.69
CA LYS A 444 1.82 -63.32 29.40
C LYS A 444 1.05 -63.49 30.72
N GLN A 445 0.26 -62.49 31.08
CA GLN A 445 -0.83 -62.66 32.04
C GLN A 445 -2.06 -63.12 31.25
N HIS A 446 -2.77 -64.13 31.75
CA HIS A 446 -4.07 -64.54 31.24
C HIS A 446 -5.11 -63.46 31.57
N LEU A 447 -5.02 -62.35 30.84
CA LEU A 447 -6.03 -61.30 30.82
C LEU A 447 -7.01 -61.68 29.70
N HIS A 448 -8.22 -62.09 30.09
CA HIS A 448 -9.37 -62.10 29.18
C HIS A 448 -9.77 -60.65 28.88
N THR A 449 -8.98 -59.97 28.04
CA THR A 449 -9.33 -58.64 27.53
C THR A 449 -9.97 -58.79 26.16
N GLU A 450 -11.20 -58.32 26.00
CA GLU A 450 -11.92 -58.30 24.70
C GLU A 450 -11.27 -57.36 23.67
N ARG A 451 -10.21 -56.62 24.04
CA ARG A 451 -9.52 -55.65 23.19
C ARG A 451 -8.10 -56.13 22.82
N PRO A 452 -7.67 -56.01 21.55
CA PRO A 452 -6.36 -56.48 21.08
C PRO A 452 -5.16 -55.66 21.62
N VAL A 453 -5.38 -54.40 21.99
CA VAL A 453 -4.39 -53.55 22.66
C VAL A 453 -4.99 -52.98 23.94
N ASP A 454 -4.26 -53.12 25.04
CA ASP A 454 -4.57 -52.49 26.32
C ASP A 454 -3.79 -51.18 26.48
N VAL A 455 -4.40 -50.18 27.10
CA VAL A 455 -3.84 -48.84 27.21
C VAL A 455 -3.95 -48.36 28.65
N SER A 456 -2.81 -47.98 29.23
CA SER A 456 -2.76 -47.25 30.50
C SER A 456 -2.16 -45.87 30.28
N SER A 457 -2.76 -44.82 30.81
CA SER A 457 -2.23 -43.45 30.74
C SER A 457 -2.45 -42.72 32.06
N ASP A 458 -1.56 -41.79 32.38
CA ASP A 458 -1.68 -40.84 33.48
C ASP A 458 -2.47 -39.58 33.13
N PHE A 459 -3.11 -39.56 31.95
CA PHE A 459 -3.88 -38.42 31.46
C PHE A 459 -4.99 -38.02 32.45
N ASP A 460 -4.87 -36.82 33.00
CA ASP A 460 -5.88 -36.19 33.84
C ASP A 460 -6.30 -34.85 33.22
N LYS A 461 -7.50 -34.82 32.65
CA LYS A 461 -8.08 -33.62 32.05
C LYS A 461 -8.18 -32.46 33.06
N GLN A 462 -8.56 -32.73 34.31
CA GLN A 462 -8.73 -31.68 35.31
C GLN A 462 -7.39 -31.09 35.75
N GLU A 463 -6.34 -31.90 35.81
CA GLU A 463 -4.98 -31.42 36.06
C GLU A 463 -4.52 -30.52 34.91
N LEU A 464 -4.71 -30.96 33.66
CA LEU A 464 -4.33 -30.17 32.47
C LEU A 464 -5.10 -28.85 32.37
N ASP A 465 -6.41 -28.85 32.64
CA ASP A 465 -7.22 -27.63 32.68
C ASP A 465 -6.67 -26.64 33.73
N ARG A 466 -6.24 -27.12 34.91
CA ARG A 466 -5.61 -26.27 35.96
C ARG A 466 -4.24 -25.74 35.57
N LEU A 467 -3.50 -26.46 34.72
CA LEU A 467 -2.21 -26.06 34.19
C LEU A 467 -2.33 -25.10 32.99
N GLY A 468 -3.55 -24.87 32.50
CA GLY A 468 -3.89 -23.96 31.40
C GLY A 468 -4.07 -24.64 30.03
N PHE A 469 -3.97 -25.96 29.97
CA PHE A 469 -4.17 -26.78 28.79
C PHE A 469 -5.64 -27.21 28.66
N SER A 470 -6.49 -26.29 28.21
CA SER A 470 -7.93 -26.52 28.11
C SER A 470 -8.34 -27.42 26.94
N ASN A 471 -9.55 -28.00 27.03
CA ASN A 471 -10.10 -28.93 26.03
C ASN A 471 -9.18 -30.11 25.70
N ALA A 472 -8.38 -30.54 26.68
CA ALA A 472 -7.50 -31.67 26.49
C ALA A 472 -8.31 -32.97 26.26
N GLU A 473 -7.98 -33.70 25.21
CA GLU A 473 -8.45 -35.05 24.92
C GLU A 473 -7.26 -35.91 24.51
N PHE A 474 -7.07 -37.04 25.19
CA PHE A 474 -6.05 -38.02 24.81
C PHE A 474 -6.71 -39.36 24.48
N SER A 475 -6.39 -39.94 23.33
CA SER A 475 -6.92 -41.24 22.95
C SER A 475 -5.89 -42.09 22.22
N ILE A 476 -5.89 -43.39 22.53
CA ILE A 476 -5.12 -44.41 21.82
C ILE A 476 -6.12 -45.45 21.30
N LYS A 477 -6.15 -45.64 19.99
CA LYS A 477 -7.08 -46.54 19.31
C LYS A 477 -6.34 -47.48 18.38
N VAL A 478 -6.75 -48.75 18.33
CA VAL A 478 -6.26 -49.69 17.32
C VAL A 478 -6.83 -49.29 15.97
N VAL A 479 -6.01 -49.33 14.92
CA VAL A 479 -6.50 -49.21 13.55
C VAL A 479 -7.18 -50.55 13.21
N ASN A 480 -8.50 -50.59 13.29
CA ASN A 480 -9.24 -51.73 12.75
C ASN A 480 -9.19 -51.62 11.21
N GLU A 481 -8.73 -52.68 10.54
CA GLU A 481 -8.98 -52.87 9.11
C GLU A 481 -10.47 -53.04 8.81
#